data_AF-A0A9W6QUZ9-F1
#
_entry.id   AF-A0A9W6QUZ9-F1
#
_cell.length_a   1.000
_cell.length_b   1.000
_cell.length_c   1.000
_cell.angle_alpha   90.00
_cell.angle_beta   90.00
_cell.angle_gamma   90.00
#
_symmetry.space_group_name_H-M   'P 1'
#
loop_
_entity.id
_entity.type
_entity.pdbx_description
1 polymer ?
#
loop_
_entity_poly.entity_id
_entity_poly.type
_entity_poly.pdbx_seq_one_letter_code
_entity_poly.pdbx_strand_id
1 'polypeptide(L)'
;MVISPVAEPRKHRVSVDDWVMLLLAVVTVGLLVYRAFWHPPNADVIVWVDRGLCAVFAVEFVWRWAAAGFTRRFVLVNWYDVVGMVPVAHVAFRAFRLLRVVRIGVQLTRLRRPVDRSVGEELAHRAMARFGGVLIDVVKKPLTVAVLEEVVSVLRTGHYARNLASALEENRGEIRAMVLEKIRQDPQAGLLRKVPFHDEIVGSVTDATLRVLLEMLADPRTDELISDLLRENIEQIRAAVRADAHRNLPEPEPPDR
;
A
#
# COMPACT_ATOMS: atom_id res chain seq x y z
N MET A 1 -41.09 -25.03 -44.46
CA MET A 1 -42.15 -24.38 -43.66
C MET A 1 -42.59 -25.42 -42.63
N VAL A 2 -42.33 -25.34 -41.32
CA VAL A 2 -42.02 -24.22 -40.42
C VAL A 2 -40.94 -24.70 -39.43
N ILE A 3 -39.86 -23.93 -39.30
CA ILE A 3 -38.89 -24.09 -38.20
C ILE A 3 -39.57 -23.50 -36.96
N SER A 4 -39.82 -24.31 -35.94
CA SER A 4 -40.30 -23.83 -34.65
C SER A 4 -39.33 -22.80 -34.09
N PRO A 5 -39.78 -21.62 -33.64
CA PRO A 5 -38.89 -20.63 -33.08
C PRO A 5 -38.28 -21.19 -31.78
N VAL A 6 -36.95 -21.23 -31.75
CA VAL A 6 -36.15 -21.47 -30.55
C VAL A 6 -36.59 -20.44 -29.52
N ALA A 7 -37.10 -20.90 -28.39
CA ALA A 7 -37.48 -20.04 -27.27
C ALA A 7 -36.27 -19.20 -26.87
N GLU A 8 -36.36 -17.88 -27.01
CA GLU A 8 -35.29 -16.98 -26.61
C GLU A 8 -34.97 -17.18 -25.12
N PRO A 9 -33.68 -17.22 -24.73
CA PRO A 9 -33.31 -17.25 -23.32
C PRO A 9 -33.84 -15.97 -22.67
N ARG A 10 -34.84 -16.11 -21.78
CA ARG A 10 -35.38 -15.00 -20.99
C ARG A 10 -34.21 -14.29 -20.29
N LYS A 11 -33.86 -13.11 -20.79
CA LYS A 11 -32.88 -12.19 -20.20
C LYS A 11 -33.37 -11.82 -18.80
N HIS A 12 -32.89 -12.56 -17.79
CA HIS A 12 -33.24 -12.30 -16.41
C HIS A 12 -32.58 -10.97 -16.02
N ARG A 13 -33.40 -9.93 -15.90
CA ARG A 13 -32.94 -8.60 -15.48
C ARG A 13 -32.57 -8.73 -14.02
N VAL A 14 -31.29 -8.54 -13.70
CA VAL A 14 -30.80 -8.44 -12.32
C VAL A 14 -31.57 -7.30 -11.65
N SER A 15 -32.36 -7.61 -10.62
CA SER A 15 -33.18 -6.59 -9.94
C SER A 15 -32.27 -5.66 -9.15
N VAL A 16 -32.67 -4.40 -8.98
CA VAL A 16 -31.97 -3.42 -8.14
C VAL A 16 -31.80 -3.95 -6.70
N ASP A 17 -32.73 -4.80 -6.27
CA ASP A 17 -32.73 -5.45 -4.96
C ASP A 17 -31.50 -6.36 -4.76
N ASP A 18 -31.07 -7.10 -5.80
CA ASP A 18 -29.90 -7.97 -5.72
C ASP A 18 -28.60 -7.17 -5.55
N TRP A 19 -28.55 -5.97 -6.14
CA TRP A 19 -27.41 -5.04 -6.03
C TRP A 19 -27.33 -4.39 -4.65
N VAL A 20 -28.46 -3.95 -4.10
CA VAL A 20 -28.54 -3.42 -2.73
C VAL A 20 -28.09 -4.49 -1.74
N MET A 21 -28.49 -5.74 -1.95
CA MET A 21 -28.12 -6.86 -1.10
C MET A 21 -26.65 -7.25 -1.17
N LEU A 22 -26.04 -7.18 -2.35
CA LEU A 22 -24.61 -7.41 -2.51
C LEU A 22 -23.80 -6.32 -1.82
N LEU A 23 -24.17 -5.05 -2.00
CA LEU A 23 -23.52 -3.91 -1.34
C LEU A 23 -23.63 -4.04 0.18
N LEU A 24 -24.81 -4.36 0.69
CA LEU A 24 -25.07 -4.58 2.11
C LEU A 24 -24.20 -5.72 2.67
N ALA A 25 -24.06 -6.81 1.93
CA ALA A 25 -23.23 -7.95 2.32
C ALA A 25 -21.74 -7.58 2.38
N VAL A 26 -21.23 -6.85 1.38
CA VAL A 26 -19.84 -6.37 1.34
C VAL A 26 -19.56 -5.43 2.52
N VAL A 27 -20.46 -4.48 2.79
CA VAL A 27 -20.35 -3.56 3.93
C VAL A 27 -20.34 -4.33 5.25
N THR A 28 -21.19 -5.35 5.40
CA THR A 28 -21.26 -6.18 6.61
C THR A 28 -19.96 -6.97 6.82
N VAL A 29 -19.40 -7.56 5.76
CA VAL A 29 -18.13 -8.29 5.83
C VAL A 29 -16.96 -7.36 6.12
N GLY A 30 -16.91 -6.19 5.46
CA GLY A 30 -15.89 -5.17 5.71
C GLY A 30 -15.88 -4.67 7.15
N LEU A 31 -17.07 -4.38 7.71
CA LEU A 31 -17.22 -3.98 9.12
C LEU A 31 -16.72 -5.05 10.09
N LEU A 32 -16.96 -6.32 9.76
CA LEU A 32 -16.55 -7.47 10.57
C LEU A 32 -15.04 -7.69 10.54
N VAL A 33 -14.40 -7.56 9.37
CA VAL A 33 -12.94 -7.60 9.21
C VAL A 33 -12.29 -6.43 9.95
N TYR A 34 -12.82 -5.21 9.78
CA TYR A 34 -12.34 -4.02 10.48
C TYR A 34 -12.39 -4.21 12.00
N ARG A 35 -13.49 -4.73 12.55
CA ARG A 35 -13.59 -5.05 13.99
C ARG A 35 -12.58 -6.12 14.42
N ALA A 36 -12.36 -7.14 13.60
CA ALA A 36 -11.49 -8.27 13.94
C ALA A 36 -10.01 -7.86 14.06
N PHE A 37 -9.55 -6.96 13.19
CA PHE A 37 -8.14 -6.56 13.14
C PHE A 37 -7.83 -5.30 13.96
N TRP A 38 -8.76 -4.35 14.06
CA TRP A 38 -8.45 -3.01 14.58
C TRP A 38 -9.00 -2.67 15.98
N HIS A 39 -9.68 -3.61 16.66
CA HIS A 39 -10.23 -3.46 18.03
C HIS A 39 -10.69 -2.02 18.37
N PRO A 40 -11.75 -1.51 17.71
CA PRO A 40 -12.18 -0.12 17.83
C PRO A 40 -12.74 0.22 19.22
N PRO A 41 -12.50 1.44 19.75
CA PRO A 41 -12.93 1.86 21.09
C PRO A 41 -14.46 1.96 21.25
N ASN A 42 -15.22 2.13 20.15
CA ASN A 42 -16.68 2.24 20.15
C ASN A 42 -17.35 0.93 19.71
N ALA A 43 -17.11 -0.15 20.46
CA ALA A 43 -17.62 -1.48 20.13
C ALA A 43 -19.16 -1.58 20.10
N ASP A 44 -19.85 -0.72 20.86
CA ASP A 44 -21.31 -0.75 21.03
C ASP A 44 -22.08 -0.18 19.82
N VAL A 45 -21.54 0.88 19.21
CA VAL A 45 -22.12 1.47 17.98
C VAL A 45 -22.06 0.48 16.82
N ILE A 46 -20.94 -0.25 16.71
CA ILE A 46 -20.74 -1.29 15.69
C ILE A 46 -21.72 -2.46 15.89
N VAL A 47 -22.01 -2.82 17.14
CA VAL A 47 -23.02 -3.86 17.45
C VAL A 47 -24.42 -3.40 17.06
N TRP A 48 -24.76 -2.13 17.32
CA TRP A 48 -26.03 -1.55 16.90
C TRP A 48 -26.20 -1.53 15.38
N VAL A 49 -25.14 -1.17 14.65
CA VAL A 49 -25.12 -1.18 13.17
C VAL A 49 -25.24 -2.60 12.62
N ASP A 50 -24.51 -3.59 13.14
CA ASP A 50 -24.64 -5.00 12.72
C ASP A 50 -26.06 -5.53 12.98
N ARG A 51 -26.70 -5.10 14.08
CA ARG A 51 -28.08 -5.47 14.40
C ARG A 51 -29.08 -4.87 13.41
N GLY A 52 -28.87 -3.61 13.01
CA GLY A 52 -29.66 -2.96 11.96
C GLY A 52 -29.52 -3.65 10.61
N LEU A 53 -28.29 -4.00 10.21
CA LEU A 53 -28.01 -4.71 8.97
C LEU A 53 -28.65 -6.12 8.96
N CYS A 54 -28.52 -6.87 10.06
CA CYS A 54 -29.18 -8.18 10.21
C CYS A 54 -30.71 -8.08 10.13
N ALA A 55 -31.32 -7.02 10.67
CA ALA A 55 -32.76 -6.81 10.59
C ALA A 55 -33.22 -6.59 9.14
N VAL A 56 -32.45 -5.85 8.33
CA VAL A 56 -32.75 -5.66 6.89
C VAL A 56 -32.72 -7.00 6.14
N PHE A 57 -31.67 -7.81 6.35
CA PHE A 57 -31.59 -9.16 5.76
C PHE A 57 -32.74 -10.06 6.20
N ALA A 58 -33.17 -9.93 7.46
CA ALA A 58 -34.28 -10.72 7.98
C ALA A 58 -35.62 -10.36 7.35
N VAL A 59 -35.89 -9.05 7.19
CA VAL A 59 -37.12 -8.56 6.55
C VAL A 59 -37.20 -9.02 5.10
N GLU A 60 -36.10 -8.96 4.36
CA GLU A 60 -36.08 -9.42 2.98
C GLU A 60 -36.27 -10.94 2.86
N PHE A 61 -35.64 -11.72 3.74
CA PHE A 61 -35.83 -13.17 3.75
C PHE A 61 -37.29 -13.54 4.01
N VAL A 62 -37.94 -12.87 4.96
CA VAL A 62 -39.36 -13.09 5.25
C VAL A 62 -40.24 -12.68 4.06
N TRP A 63 -39.93 -11.57 3.39
CA TRP A 63 -40.64 -11.14 2.19
C TRP A 63 -40.52 -12.18 1.06
N ARG A 64 -39.31 -12.67 0.80
CA ARG A 64 -39.05 -13.70 -0.23
C ARG A 64 -39.69 -15.03 0.12
N TRP A 65 -39.72 -15.38 1.41
CA TRP A 65 -40.37 -16.60 1.88
C TRP A 65 -41.90 -16.50 1.76
N ALA A 66 -42.47 -15.32 2.03
CA ALA A 66 -43.88 -15.03 1.82
C ALA A 66 -44.26 -15.09 0.33
N ALA A 67 -43.44 -14.48 -0.54
CA ALA A 67 -43.62 -14.54 -2.00
C ALA A 67 -43.51 -15.98 -2.56
N ALA A 68 -42.77 -16.86 -1.90
CA ALA A 68 -42.64 -18.29 -2.23
C ALA A 68 -43.69 -19.19 -1.56
N GLY A 69 -44.73 -18.61 -0.96
CA GLY A 69 -45.87 -19.34 -0.37
C GLY A 69 -45.54 -20.10 0.92
N PHE A 70 -44.56 -19.61 1.71
CA PHE A 70 -44.19 -20.19 3.01
C PHE A 70 -43.78 -21.67 2.98
N THR A 71 -43.23 -22.14 1.86
CA THR A 71 -42.83 -23.55 1.70
C THR A 71 -41.63 -23.87 2.60
N ARG A 72 -41.70 -24.92 3.44
CA ARG A 72 -40.58 -25.35 4.30
C ARG A 72 -39.33 -25.77 3.51
N ARG A 73 -39.52 -26.26 2.28
CA ARG A 73 -38.45 -26.57 1.33
C ARG A 73 -37.61 -25.33 0.97
N PHE A 74 -38.22 -24.14 0.94
CA PHE A 74 -37.50 -22.89 0.67
C PHE A 74 -36.48 -22.57 1.77
N VAL A 75 -36.83 -22.82 3.03
CA VAL A 75 -35.93 -22.63 4.18
C VAL A 75 -34.80 -23.64 4.18
N LEU A 76 -35.07 -24.90 3.83
CA LEU A 76 -34.06 -25.96 3.74
C LEU A 76 -33.06 -25.74 2.60
N VAL A 77 -33.49 -25.17 1.48
CA VAL A 77 -32.60 -24.84 0.35
C VAL A 77 -31.85 -23.53 0.60
N ASN A 78 -32.50 -22.55 1.22
CA ASN A 78 -31.91 -21.24 1.55
C ASN A 78 -31.44 -21.16 3.01
N TRP A 79 -31.01 -22.27 3.59
CA TRP A 79 -30.57 -22.33 4.99
C TRP A 79 -29.42 -21.34 5.26
N TYR A 80 -28.62 -21.03 4.24
CA TYR A 80 -27.57 -20.02 4.28
C TYR A 80 -28.09 -18.60 4.61
N ASP A 81 -29.24 -18.21 4.07
CA ASP A 81 -29.83 -16.89 4.33
C ASP A 81 -30.39 -16.81 5.76
N VAL A 82 -30.91 -17.93 6.29
CA VAL A 82 -31.36 -18.06 7.69
C VAL A 82 -30.21 -17.90 8.68
N VAL A 83 -29.05 -18.48 8.37
CA VAL A 83 -27.83 -18.34 9.20
C VAL A 83 -27.31 -16.89 9.20
N GLY A 84 -27.51 -16.15 8.11
CA GLY A 84 -27.15 -14.72 8.02
C GLY A 84 -27.98 -13.79 8.91
N MET A 85 -29.15 -14.24 9.40
CA MET A 85 -30.08 -13.44 10.19
C MET A 85 -29.81 -13.48 11.70
N VAL A 86 -28.96 -14.39 12.18
CA VAL A 86 -28.73 -14.58 13.63
C VAL A 86 -27.77 -13.51 14.16
N PRO A 87 -28.22 -12.55 15.01
CA PRO A 87 -27.34 -11.55 15.59
C PRO A 87 -26.45 -12.24 16.63
N VAL A 88 -25.16 -12.37 16.32
CA VAL A 88 -24.17 -13.00 17.20
C VAL A 88 -23.87 -12.14 18.44
N ALA A 89 -24.55 -11.00 18.61
CA ALA A 89 -24.29 -10.05 19.69
C ALA A 89 -24.69 -10.52 21.11
N HIS A 90 -25.57 -11.53 21.29
CA HIS A 90 -26.09 -11.90 22.63
C HIS A 90 -25.87 -13.34 23.09
N VAL A 91 -25.14 -14.17 22.37
CA VAL A 91 -24.93 -15.56 22.80
C VAL A 91 -23.61 -15.63 23.58
N ALA A 92 -23.57 -16.14 24.81
CA ALA A 92 -22.49 -15.81 25.75
C ALA A 92 -21.39 -16.90 25.94
N PHE A 93 -20.97 -17.67 24.91
CA PHE A 93 -20.10 -18.84 25.13
C PHE A 93 -18.95 -19.07 24.13
N ARG A 94 -17.87 -19.73 24.58
CA ARG A 94 -16.61 -20.05 23.84
C ARG A 94 -16.75 -20.65 22.43
N ALA A 95 -17.93 -21.17 22.05
CA ALA A 95 -18.27 -21.55 20.68
C ALA A 95 -18.20 -20.39 19.65
N PHE A 96 -18.02 -19.15 20.13
CA PHE A 96 -18.01 -17.90 19.37
C PHE A 96 -16.98 -17.77 18.26
N ARG A 97 -15.79 -18.34 18.44
CA ARG A 97 -14.76 -18.27 17.39
C ARG A 97 -15.20 -19.08 16.17
N LEU A 98 -15.73 -20.29 16.39
CA LEU A 98 -16.23 -21.11 15.30
C LEU A 98 -17.47 -20.50 14.64
N LEU A 99 -18.44 -19.99 15.41
CA LEU A 99 -19.62 -19.36 14.81
C LEU A 99 -19.27 -18.12 13.97
N ARG A 100 -18.28 -17.31 14.39
CA ARG A 100 -17.77 -16.19 13.59
C ARG A 100 -17.13 -16.68 12.29
N VAL A 101 -16.29 -17.72 12.34
CA VAL A 101 -15.66 -18.33 11.17
C VAL A 101 -16.69 -18.98 10.24
N VAL A 102 -17.73 -19.62 10.80
CA VAL A 102 -18.84 -20.21 10.04
C VAL A 102 -19.65 -19.11 9.35
N ARG A 103 -19.99 -17.99 10.02
CA ARG A 103 -20.65 -16.85 9.39
C ARG A 103 -19.81 -16.26 8.25
N ILE A 104 -18.51 -16.05 8.48
CA ILE A 104 -17.57 -15.55 7.45
C ILE A 104 -17.51 -16.53 6.28
N GLY A 105 -17.37 -17.82 6.57
CA GLY A 105 -17.31 -18.89 5.56
C GLY A 105 -18.60 -18.97 4.74
N VAL A 106 -19.76 -18.88 5.39
CA VAL A 106 -21.07 -18.89 4.73
C VAL A 106 -21.29 -17.63 3.88
N GLN A 107 -20.86 -16.45 4.35
CA GLN A 107 -20.93 -15.24 3.51
C GLN A 107 -19.97 -15.33 2.32
N LEU A 108 -18.79 -15.92 2.50
CA LEU A 108 -17.84 -16.15 1.42
C LEU A 108 -18.35 -17.18 0.40
N THR A 109 -19.12 -18.18 0.83
CA THR A 109 -19.80 -19.12 -0.09
C THR A 109 -21.02 -18.50 -0.75
N ARG A 110 -21.67 -17.49 -0.15
CA ARG A 110 -22.72 -16.69 -0.79
C ARG A 110 -22.19 -15.89 -2.00
N LEU A 111 -20.94 -15.42 -1.92
CA LEU A 111 -20.19 -14.86 -3.06
C LEU A 111 -19.86 -15.90 -4.15
N ARG A 112 -19.97 -17.20 -3.86
CA ARG A 112 -19.71 -18.31 -4.80
C ARG A 112 -20.98 -18.87 -5.46
N ARG A 113 -22.15 -18.22 -5.35
CA ARG A 113 -23.25 -18.58 -6.26
C ARG A 113 -22.73 -18.48 -7.70
N PRO A 114 -23.10 -19.42 -8.60
CA PRO A 114 -22.70 -19.35 -9.99
C PRO A 114 -23.41 -18.17 -10.63
N VAL A 115 -22.78 -17.00 -10.51
CA VAL A 115 -22.98 -15.87 -11.41
C VAL A 115 -22.42 -16.36 -12.74
N ASP A 116 -23.27 -16.46 -13.75
CA ASP A 116 -22.87 -16.92 -15.08
C ASP A 116 -21.55 -16.25 -15.51
N ARG A 117 -20.64 -17.06 -16.07
CA ARG A 117 -19.26 -16.68 -16.41
C ARG A 117 -19.15 -15.35 -17.18
N SER A 118 -20.17 -15.00 -17.96
CA SER A 118 -20.28 -13.74 -18.72
C SER A 118 -20.57 -12.51 -17.86
N VAL A 119 -21.36 -12.65 -16.80
CA VAL A 119 -21.64 -11.56 -15.85
C VAL A 119 -20.41 -11.32 -14.97
N GLY A 120 -19.65 -12.36 -14.65
CA GLY A 120 -18.40 -12.25 -13.88
C GLY A 120 -17.35 -11.37 -14.56
N GLU A 121 -17.17 -11.47 -15.87
CA GLU A 121 -16.17 -10.69 -16.62
C GLU A 121 -16.55 -9.22 -16.76
N GLU A 122 -17.82 -8.91 -17.06
CA GLU A 122 -18.33 -7.54 -17.12
C GLU A 122 -18.38 -6.87 -15.74
N LEU A 123 -18.76 -7.63 -14.71
CA LEU A 123 -18.82 -7.16 -13.33
C LEU A 123 -17.41 -6.95 -12.77
N ALA A 124 -16.46 -7.84 -13.09
CA ALA A 124 -15.05 -7.64 -12.78
C ALA A 124 -14.50 -6.39 -13.49
N HIS A 125 -14.74 -6.21 -14.79
CA HIS A 125 -14.25 -5.04 -15.52
C HIS A 125 -14.84 -3.72 -15.00
N ARG A 126 -16.15 -3.67 -14.75
CA ARG A 126 -16.80 -2.46 -14.20
C ARG A 126 -16.47 -2.21 -12.73
N ALA A 127 -16.32 -3.27 -11.93
CA ALA A 127 -15.86 -3.14 -10.55
C ALA A 127 -14.40 -2.68 -10.50
N MET A 128 -13.53 -3.19 -11.37
CA MET A 128 -12.14 -2.75 -11.48
C MET A 128 -12.07 -1.27 -11.91
N ALA A 129 -12.89 -0.86 -12.87
CA ALA A 129 -12.94 0.53 -13.32
C ALA A 129 -13.42 1.53 -12.26
N ARG A 130 -14.34 1.12 -11.36
CA ARG A 130 -14.96 2.03 -10.37
C ARG A 130 -14.38 1.91 -8.96
N PHE A 131 -14.02 0.70 -8.54
CA PHE A 131 -13.44 0.43 -7.22
C PHE A 131 -11.92 0.28 -7.25
N GLY A 132 -11.31 0.04 -8.42
CA GLY A 132 -9.86 -0.06 -8.54
C GLY A 132 -9.17 1.21 -8.06
N GLY A 133 -9.64 2.39 -8.48
CA GLY A 133 -9.10 3.68 -8.01
C GLY A 133 -9.22 3.83 -6.49
N VAL A 134 -10.42 3.62 -5.93
CA VAL A 134 -10.68 3.76 -4.49
C VAL A 134 -9.86 2.77 -3.66
N LEU A 135 -9.75 1.51 -4.12
CA LEU A 135 -8.95 0.48 -3.44
C LEU A 135 -7.47 0.81 -3.49
N ILE A 136 -6.96 1.23 -4.65
CA ILE A 136 -5.56 1.63 -4.82
C ILE A 136 -5.26 2.83 -3.94
N ASP A 137 -6.12 3.85 -3.89
CA ASP A 137 -5.90 5.05 -3.09
C ASP A 137 -5.85 4.77 -1.59
N VAL A 138 -6.69 3.85 -1.10
CA VAL A 138 -6.69 3.42 0.31
C VAL A 138 -5.43 2.62 0.66
N VAL A 139 -4.91 1.80 -0.27
CA VAL A 139 -3.74 0.95 -0.04
C VAL A 139 -2.42 1.69 -0.30
N LYS A 140 -2.41 2.69 -1.19
CA LYS A 140 -1.19 3.38 -1.64
C LYS A 140 -0.42 4.00 -0.48
N LYS A 141 -1.10 4.72 0.42
CA LYS A 141 -0.42 5.39 1.55
C LYS A 141 0.20 4.40 2.55
N PRO A 142 -0.54 3.39 3.07
CA PRO A 142 0.07 2.35 3.91
C PRO A 142 1.19 1.59 3.22
N LEU A 143 1.02 1.26 1.93
CA LEU A 143 2.04 0.54 1.17
C LEU A 143 3.32 1.38 1.01
N THR A 144 3.21 2.65 0.64
CA THR A 144 4.37 3.55 0.54
C THR A 144 5.09 3.69 1.87
N VAL A 145 4.37 3.79 2.99
CA VAL A 145 4.99 3.86 4.32
C VAL A 145 5.71 2.55 4.65
N ALA A 146 5.09 1.40 4.39
CA ALA A 146 5.69 0.09 4.64
C ALA A 146 6.95 -0.14 3.78
N VAL A 147 6.90 0.22 2.49
CA VAL A 147 8.05 0.12 1.59
C VAL A 147 9.17 1.08 2.04
N LEU A 148 8.84 2.30 2.42
CA LEU A 148 9.82 3.24 2.94
C LEU A 148 10.46 2.70 4.23
N GLU A 149 9.69 2.08 5.13
CA GLU A 149 10.24 1.46 6.34
C GLU A 149 11.22 0.34 6.02
N GLU A 150 10.93 -0.49 5.02
CA GLU A 150 11.85 -1.54 4.57
C GLU A 150 13.13 -0.95 3.96
N VAL A 151 13.00 0.03 3.06
CA VAL A 151 14.16 0.71 2.45
C VAL A 151 15.03 1.35 3.52
N VAL A 152 14.43 1.99 4.52
CA VAL A 152 15.14 2.58 5.66
C VAL A 152 15.88 1.53 6.48
N SER A 153 15.25 0.37 6.70
CA SER A 153 15.89 -0.74 7.39
C SER A 153 17.17 -1.18 6.66
N VAL A 154 17.10 -1.31 5.33
CA VAL A 154 18.25 -1.65 4.50
C VAL A 154 19.31 -0.55 4.54
N LEU A 155 18.91 0.72 4.38
CA LEU A 155 19.84 1.85 4.41
C LEU A 155 20.60 1.92 5.74
N ARG A 156 19.95 1.62 6.87
CA ARG A 156 20.60 1.55 8.20
C ARG A 156 21.68 0.49 8.34
N THR A 157 21.78 -0.46 7.42
CA THR A 157 22.80 -1.52 7.45
C THR A 157 24.02 -1.21 6.56
N GLY A 158 23.99 -0.11 5.79
CA GLY A 158 25.04 0.22 4.83
C GLY A 158 26.26 0.91 5.43
N HIS A 159 27.45 0.65 4.87
CA HIS A 159 28.72 1.34 5.18
C HIS A 159 28.99 2.47 4.18
N TYR A 160 28.31 3.60 4.34
CA TYR A 160 28.34 4.68 3.35
C TYR A 160 29.68 5.38 3.23
N ALA A 161 30.37 5.60 4.35
CA ALA A 161 31.67 6.28 4.33
C ALA A 161 32.70 5.45 3.53
N ARG A 162 32.67 4.12 3.74
CA ARG A 162 33.52 3.18 3.03
C ARG A 162 33.15 3.05 1.56
N ASN A 163 31.87 3.04 1.22
CA ASN A 163 31.43 3.05 -0.17
C ASN A 163 31.90 4.31 -0.91
N LEU A 164 31.82 5.47 -0.25
CA LEU A 164 32.31 6.74 -0.80
C LEU A 164 33.84 6.71 -0.96
N ALA A 165 34.57 6.18 0.02
CA ALA A 165 36.03 6.02 -0.07
C ALA A 165 36.42 5.16 -1.28
N SER A 166 35.74 4.02 -1.48
CA SER A 166 35.99 3.14 -2.62
C SER A 166 35.72 3.83 -3.96
N ALA A 167 34.59 4.53 -4.08
CA ALA A 167 34.26 5.27 -5.30
C ALA A 167 35.25 6.42 -5.58
N LEU A 168 35.72 7.09 -4.52
CA LEU A 168 36.70 8.17 -4.61
C LEU A 168 38.09 7.65 -5.01
N GLU A 169 38.50 6.49 -4.49
CA GLU A 169 39.77 5.85 -4.85
C GLU A 169 39.76 5.34 -6.29
N GLU A 170 38.66 4.73 -6.74
CA GLU A 170 38.49 4.26 -8.11
C GLU A 170 38.62 5.39 -9.13
N ASN A 171 38.13 6.60 -8.79
CA ASN A 171 38.16 7.78 -9.65
C ASN A 171 39.25 8.80 -9.25
N ARG A 172 40.22 8.40 -8.42
CA ARG A 172 41.22 9.31 -7.83
C ARG A 172 42.02 10.09 -8.88
N GLY A 173 42.37 9.45 -9.98
CA GLY A 173 43.12 10.09 -11.07
C GLY A 173 42.36 11.23 -11.75
N GLU A 174 41.06 11.01 -12.01
CA GLU A 174 40.19 12.03 -12.61
C GLU A 174 39.95 13.20 -11.65
N ILE A 175 39.71 12.90 -10.37
CA ILE A 175 39.50 13.93 -9.35
C ILE A 175 40.76 14.76 -9.14
N ARG A 176 41.93 14.14 -9.12
CA ARG A 176 43.22 14.84 -9.07
C ARG A 176 43.38 15.79 -10.26
N ALA A 177 43.11 15.30 -11.48
CA ALA A 177 43.20 16.13 -12.68
C ALA A 177 42.23 17.32 -12.61
N MET A 178 40.99 17.09 -12.18
CA MET A 178 39.98 18.12 -12.00
C MET A 178 40.39 19.16 -10.95
N VAL A 179 40.90 18.73 -9.79
CA VAL A 179 41.36 19.64 -8.73
C VAL A 179 42.54 20.49 -9.23
N LEU A 180 43.51 19.89 -9.90
CA LEU A 180 44.64 20.63 -10.48
C LEU A 180 44.19 21.65 -11.53
N GLU A 181 43.24 21.28 -12.39
CA GLU A 181 42.66 22.19 -13.37
C GLU A 181 41.97 23.37 -12.69
N LYS A 182 41.14 23.11 -11.66
CA LYS A 182 40.42 24.17 -10.92
C LYS A 182 41.36 25.08 -10.15
N ILE A 183 42.41 24.54 -9.51
CA ILE A 183 43.42 25.37 -8.82
C ILE A 183 44.19 26.25 -9.82
N ARG A 184 44.52 25.74 -11.02
CA ARG A 184 45.18 26.54 -12.06
C ARG A 184 44.29 27.66 -12.60
N GLN A 185 42.99 27.44 -12.65
CA GLN A 185 41.99 28.41 -13.10
C GLN A 185 41.58 29.41 -12.00
N ASP A 186 41.94 29.17 -10.74
CA ASP A 186 41.57 30.02 -9.61
C ASP A 186 42.32 31.38 -9.67
N PRO A 187 41.59 32.52 -9.78
CA PRO A 187 42.20 33.85 -9.76
C PRO A 187 42.97 34.15 -8.47
N GLN A 188 42.55 33.59 -7.33
CA GLN A 188 43.20 33.78 -6.03
C GLN A 188 44.51 33.00 -5.91
N ALA A 189 44.69 31.94 -6.72
CA ALA A 189 45.94 31.19 -6.79
C ALA A 189 47.03 31.90 -7.63
N GLY A 190 46.77 33.11 -8.15
CA GLY A 190 47.68 33.84 -9.02
C GLY A 190 49.06 34.16 -8.43
N LEU A 191 49.20 34.20 -7.10
CA LEU A 191 50.50 34.34 -6.44
C LEU A 191 51.33 33.05 -6.49
N LEU A 192 50.68 31.88 -6.42
CA LEU A 192 51.35 30.56 -6.44
C LEU A 192 51.94 30.26 -7.82
N ARG A 193 51.33 30.74 -8.91
CA ARG A 193 51.87 30.62 -10.28
C ARG A 193 53.25 31.27 -10.48
N LYS A 194 53.65 32.18 -9.59
CA LYS A 194 54.97 32.87 -9.67
C LYS A 194 56.10 32.09 -8.99
N VAL A 195 55.77 31.04 -8.24
CA VAL A 195 56.77 30.23 -7.51
C VAL A 195 57.32 29.15 -8.44
N PRO A 196 58.65 28.92 -8.47
CA PRO A 196 59.20 27.79 -9.21
C PRO A 196 58.65 26.47 -8.66
N PHE A 197 58.45 25.47 -9.53
CA PHE A 197 57.90 24.16 -9.17
C PHE A 197 56.45 24.15 -8.61
N HIS A 198 55.66 25.21 -8.84
CA HIS A 198 54.29 25.29 -8.31
C HIS A 198 53.41 24.07 -8.68
N ASP A 199 53.54 23.55 -9.90
CA ASP A 199 52.77 22.38 -10.35
C ASP A 199 53.09 21.11 -9.55
N GLU A 200 54.37 20.90 -9.20
CA GLU A 200 54.79 19.74 -8.38
C GLU A 200 54.34 19.88 -6.93
N ILE A 201 54.39 21.09 -6.38
CA ILE A 201 53.94 21.38 -5.01
C ILE A 201 52.42 21.15 -4.91
N VAL A 202 51.65 21.72 -5.84
CA VAL A 202 50.18 21.56 -5.84
C VAL A 202 49.81 20.10 -6.07
N GLY A 203 50.50 19.39 -6.98
CA GLY A 203 50.30 17.95 -7.18
C GLY A 203 50.54 17.15 -5.91
N SER A 204 51.67 17.37 -5.24
CA SER A 204 52.05 16.66 -4.01
C SER A 204 51.08 16.93 -2.85
N VAL A 205 50.67 18.19 -2.68
CA VAL A 205 49.69 18.59 -1.66
C VAL A 205 48.32 17.98 -1.96
N THR A 206 47.90 17.99 -3.22
CA THR A 206 46.64 17.36 -3.66
C THR A 206 46.67 15.85 -3.38
N ASP A 207 47.76 15.17 -3.74
CA ASP A 207 47.92 13.74 -3.50
C ASP A 207 47.92 13.37 -2.02
N ALA A 208 48.55 14.21 -1.18
CA ALA A 208 48.54 14.06 0.27
C ALA A 208 47.13 14.28 0.84
N THR A 209 46.43 15.33 0.40
CA THR A 209 45.08 15.67 0.87
C THR A 209 44.09 14.58 0.50
N LEU A 210 44.10 14.11 -0.75
CA LEU A 210 43.22 13.01 -1.20
C LEU A 210 43.45 11.75 -0.38
N ARG A 211 44.70 11.41 -0.08
CA ARG A 211 45.03 10.26 0.77
C ARG A 211 44.44 10.41 2.17
N VAL A 212 44.64 11.55 2.81
CA VAL A 212 44.09 11.83 4.15
C VAL A 212 42.57 11.77 4.13
N LEU A 213 41.91 12.32 3.11
CA LEU A 213 40.45 12.24 2.97
C LEU A 213 39.95 10.80 2.84
N LEU A 214 40.63 9.97 2.07
CA LEU A 214 40.30 8.55 1.93
C LEU A 214 40.50 7.78 3.25
N GLU A 215 41.58 8.05 3.97
CA GLU A 215 41.83 7.48 5.29
C GLU A 215 40.74 7.91 6.28
N MET A 216 40.34 9.18 6.26
CA MET A 216 39.23 9.68 7.08
C MET A 216 37.90 9.03 6.72
N LEU A 217 37.58 8.85 5.43
CA LEU A 217 36.36 8.17 5.00
C LEU A 217 36.36 6.67 5.36
N ALA A 218 37.53 6.05 5.48
CA ALA A 218 37.67 4.66 5.91
C ALA A 218 37.63 4.48 7.45
N ASP A 219 37.74 5.57 8.22
CA ASP A 219 37.70 5.58 9.68
C ASP A 219 36.28 5.25 10.18
N PRO A 220 36.14 4.34 11.17
CA PRO A 220 34.84 3.93 11.70
C PRO A 220 34.02 5.09 12.30
N ARG A 221 34.66 6.15 12.81
CA ARG A 221 33.97 7.33 13.38
C ARG A 221 33.26 8.14 12.30
N THR A 222 33.83 8.19 11.10
CA THR A 222 33.21 8.88 9.95
C THR A 222 32.01 8.08 9.43
N ASP A 223 32.09 6.74 9.47
CA ASP A 223 30.97 5.86 9.11
C ASP A 223 29.77 6.03 10.07
N GLU A 224 30.04 6.15 11.38
CA GLU A 224 29.02 6.46 12.39
C GLU A 224 28.39 7.84 12.16
N LEU A 225 29.21 8.87 11.95
CA LEU A 225 28.73 10.24 11.68
C LEU A 225 27.80 10.29 10.45
N ILE A 226 28.21 9.68 9.33
CA ILE A 226 27.41 9.65 8.11
C ILE A 226 26.12 8.83 8.35
N SER A 227 26.21 7.73 9.08
CA SER A 227 25.05 6.90 9.43
C SER A 227 24.02 7.67 10.27
N ASP A 228 24.46 8.51 11.19
CA ASP A 228 23.58 9.34 12.01
C ASP A 228 22.91 10.45 11.19
N LEU A 229 23.66 11.12 10.31
CA LEU A 229 23.08 12.09 9.37
C LEU A 229 22.03 11.44 8.48
N LEU A 230 22.30 10.24 7.95
CA LEU A 230 21.34 9.52 7.13
C LEU A 230 20.12 9.08 7.93
N ARG A 231 20.30 8.64 9.18
CA ARG A 231 19.21 8.29 10.09
C ARG A 231 18.25 9.47 10.30
N GLU A 232 18.79 10.66 10.55
CA GLU A 232 18.00 11.87 10.74
C GLU A 232 17.27 12.28 9.46
N ASN A 233 17.95 12.31 8.31
CA ASN A 233 17.33 12.63 7.02
C ASN A 233 16.21 11.65 6.65
N ILE A 234 16.43 10.36 6.89
CA ILE A 234 15.42 9.31 6.68
C ILE A 234 14.18 9.54 7.55
N GLU A 235 14.37 9.91 8.81
CA GLU A 235 13.27 10.19 9.72
C GLU A 235 12.47 11.42 9.27
N GLN A 236 13.14 12.44 8.75
CA GLN A 236 12.50 13.60 8.12
C GLN A 236 11.68 13.19 6.88
N ILE A 237 12.22 12.36 5.98
CA ILE A 237 11.50 11.85 4.80
C ILE A 237 10.24 11.08 5.24
N ARG A 238 10.37 10.20 6.23
CA ARG A 238 9.23 9.45 6.79
C ARG A 238 8.15 10.37 7.34
N ALA A 239 8.53 11.40 8.10
CA ALA A 239 7.59 12.37 8.63
C ALA A 239 6.87 13.14 7.51
N ALA A 240 7.61 13.58 6.49
CA ALA A 240 7.06 14.29 5.32
C ALA A 240 6.09 13.42 4.50
N VAL A 241 6.38 12.13 4.32
CA VAL A 241 5.50 11.19 3.60
C VAL A 241 4.22 10.91 4.40
N ARG A 242 4.34 10.70 5.72
CA ARG A 242 3.16 10.50 6.58
C ARG A 242 2.25 11.72 6.61
N ALA A 243 2.84 12.93 6.59
CA ALA A 243 2.16 14.21 6.60
C ALA A 243 1.64 14.66 5.21
N ASP A 244 1.80 13.87 4.14
CA ASP A 244 1.44 14.27 2.76
C ASP A 244 2.13 15.58 2.27
N ALA A 245 3.21 16.02 2.92
CA ALA A 245 3.87 17.30 2.62
C ALA A 245 4.45 17.37 1.19
N HIS A 246 4.74 16.21 0.59
CA HIS A 246 5.28 16.06 -0.76
C HIS A 246 4.23 16.23 -1.88
N ARG A 247 2.92 16.23 -1.58
CA ARG A 247 1.86 16.36 -2.60
C ARG A 247 1.68 17.78 -3.14
N ASN A 248 2.15 18.79 -2.39
CA ASN A 248 2.01 20.20 -2.75
C ASN A 248 3.33 20.82 -3.24
N LEU A 249 4.35 20.00 -3.52
CA LEU A 249 5.60 20.48 -4.11
C LEU A 249 5.37 20.71 -5.61
N PRO A 250 5.83 21.85 -6.17
CA PRO A 250 5.84 22.05 -7.62
C PRO A 250 6.55 20.88 -8.30
N GLU A 251 6.04 20.42 -9.45
CA GLU A 251 6.77 19.44 -10.25
C GLU A 251 8.18 19.98 -10.53
N PRO A 252 9.24 19.16 -10.33
CA PRO A 252 10.60 19.60 -10.64
C PRO A 252 10.67 19.93 -12.13
N GLU A 253 11.16 21.13 -12.46
CA GLU A 253 11.41 21.52 -13.84
C GLU A 253 12.31 20.46 -14.50
N PRO A 254 12.00 20.02 -15.72
CA PRO A 254 12.84 19.07 -16.42
C PRO A 254 14.24 19.66 -16.57
N PRO A 255 15.31 18.85 -16.39
CA PRO A 255 16.67 19.33 -16.50
C PRO A 255 16.89 19.90 -17.90
N ASP A 256 17.39 21.14 -17.97
CA ASP A 256 17.86 21.76 -19.20
C ASP A 256 18.85 20.79 -19.87
N ARG A 257 18.47 20.30 -21.07
CA ARG A 257 19.31 19.45 -21.90
C ARG A 257 20.27 20.28 -22.74
#